data_AF-A0A382MLB5-F1
#
_entry.id   AF-A0A382MLB5-F1
#
_cell.length_a   1.000
_cell.length_b   1.000
_cell.length_c   1.000
_cell.angle_alpha   90.00
_cell.angle_beta   90.00
_cell.angle_gamma   90.00
#
_symmetry.space_group_name_H-M   'P 1'
#
loop_
_entity.id
_entity.type
_entity.pdbx_description
1 polymer ?
#
loop_
_entity_poly.entity_id
_entity_poly.type
_entity_poly.pdbx_seq_one_letter_code
_entity_poly.pdbx_strand_id
1 'polypeptide(L)'
;VVATYLTIDSGQPSEQTLRMAAAELSHGHVIAYPTDTLYGLAADPRNNTAVERIYRFKERTSVAPLPLIAADLDQVRACVKDLSPLSCQLADNFWPGPLTLIYDAG
;
A
#
# COMPACT_ATOMS: atom_id res chain seq x y z
N VAL A 1 10.81 9.31 -17.55
CA VAL A 1 10.13 9.57 -16.27
C VAL A 1 11.09 10.35 -15.39
N VAL A 2 10.68 11.49 -14.83
CA VAL A 2 11.48 12.24 -13.85
C VAL A 2 10.99 11.82 -12.47
N ALA A 3 11.90 11.55 -11.53
CA ALA A 3 11.58 11.13 -10.17
C ALA A 3 12.35 11.98 -9.15
N THR A 4 11.69 12.28 -8.03
CA THR A 4 12.32 12.90 -6.87
C THR A 4 12.74 11.79 -5.91
N TYR A 5 13.94 11.91 -5.34
CA TYR A 5 14.46 10.95 -4.37
C TYR A 5 14.37 11.52 -2.96
N LEU A 6 13.78 10.75 -2.05
CA LEU A 6 13.78 11.03 -0.62
C LEU A 6 14.58 9.93 0.09
N THR A 7 15.67 10.31 0.76
CA THR A 7 16.47 9.36 1.56
C THR A 7 15.83 9.21 2.94
N ILE A 8 15.51 7.98 3.32
CA ILE A 8 14.93 7.62 4.61
C ILE A 8 15.82 6.56 5.25
N ASP A 9 16.24 6.80 6.49
CA ASP A 9 16.85 5.78 7.33
C ASP A 9 15.75 4.80 7.77
N SER A 10 15.88 3.53 7.41
CA SER A 10 14.89 2.50 7.73
C SER A 10 14.88 2.11 9.21
N GLY A 11 15.98 2.33 9.95
CA GLY A 11 16.04 2.10 11.39
C GLY A 11 15.50 3.28 12.20
N GLN A 12 15.54 4.49 11.64
CA GLN A 12 15.04 5.70 12.29
C GLN A 12 14.46 6.70 11.28
N PRO A 13 13.28 6.41 10.72
CA PRO A 13 12.70 7.26 9.68
C PRO A 13 12.29 8.62 10.24
N SER A 14 12.72 9.69 9.58
CA SER A 14 12.31 11.05 9.92
C SER A 14 10.81 11.25 9.66
N GLU A 15 10.09 11.74 10.66
CA GLU A 15 8.67 12.07 10.54
C GLU A 15 8.43 13.09 9.41
N GLN A 16 9.33 14.06 9.25
CA GLN A 16 9.23 15.05 8.18
C GLN A 16 9.31 14.39 6.80
N THR A 17 10.25 13.46 6.60
CA THR A 17 10.41 12.80 5.30
C THR A 17 9.24 11.85 5.01
N LEU A 18 8.71 11.16 6.04
CA LEU A 18 7.50 10.35 5.90
C LEU A 18 6.28 11.21 5.52
N ARG A 19 6.11 12.38 6.15
CA ARG A 19 5.04 13.33 5.80
C ARG A 19 5.18 13.84 4.36
N MET A 20 6.41 14.09 3.89
CA MET A 20 6.65 14.46 2.49
C MET A 20 6.23 13.34 1.54
N ALA A 21 6.63 12.09 1.81
CA ALA A 21 6.23 10.95 0.99
C ALA A 21 4.70 10.72 0.98
N ALA A 22 4.03 10.89 2.14
CA ALA A 22 2.58 10.80 2.24
C ALA A 22 1.85 11.94 1.50
N ALA A 23 2.43 13.14 1.45
CA ALA A 23 1.88 14.25 0.68
C ALA A 23 1.90 13.95 -0.82
N GLU A 24 2.96 13.32 -1.34
CA GLU A 24 3.02 12.91 -2.75
C GLU A 24 1.90 11.95 -3.13
N LEU A 25 1.59 10.97 -2.28
CA LEU A 25 0.44 10.07 -2.47
C LEU A 25 -0.88 10.85 -2.53
N SER A 26 -1.05 11.81 -1.61
CA SER A 26 -2.25 12.66 -1.53
C SER A 26 -2.42 13.57 -2.74
N HIS A 27 -1.32 13.99 -3.38
CA HIS A 27 -1.32 14.72 -4.66
C HIS A 27 -1.55 13.81 -5.88
N GLY A 28 -1.77 12.51 -5.69
CA GLY A 28 -2.02 11.55 -6.77
C GLY A 28 -0.76 11.10 -7.51
N HIS A 29 0.41 11.26 -6.90
CA HIS A 29 1.65 10.71 -7.41
C HIS A 29 1.82 9.24 -6.99
N VAL A 30 2.63 8.51 -7.77
CA VAL A 30 3.02 7.13 -7.44
C VAL A 30 4.38 7.20 -6.78
N ILE A 31 4.55 6.52 -5.64
CA ILE A 31 5.84 6.40 -4.96
C ILE A 31 6.37 4.98 -5.10
N ALA A 32 7.69 4.86 -5.15
CA ALA A 32 8.39 3.59 -4.92
C ALA A 32 8.94 3.59 -3.48
N TYR A 33 8.69 2.54 -2.72
CA TYR A 33 9.11 2.44 -1.32
C TYR A 33 9.64 1.05 -0.99
N PRO A 34 10.62 0.93 -0.06
CA PRO A 34 11.15 -0.37 0.32
C PRO A 34 10.13 -1.17 1.14
N THR A 35 10.13 -2.49 0.95
CA THR A 35 9.48 -3.44 1.86
C THR A 35 10.51 -4.46 2.33
N ASP A 36 10.10 -5.40 3.17
CA ASP A 36 10.90 -6.54 3.61
C ASP A 36 11.26 -7.52 2.47
N THR A 37 10.53 -7.47 1.35
CA THR A 37 10.74 -8.38 0.20
C THR A 37 11.31 -7.65 -1.01
N LEU A 38 10.55 -6.72 -1.59
CA LEU A 38 10.89 -5.99 -2.81
C LEU A 38 10.41 -4.54 -2.70
N TYR A 39 10.90 -3.67 -3.58
CA TYR A 39 10.31 -2.34 -3.69
C TYR A 39 8.86 -2.43 -4.17
N GLY A 40 7.96 -1.77 -3.43
CA GLY A 40 6.57 -1.60 -3.80
C GLY A 40 6.37 -0.32 -4.60
N LEU A 41 5.40 -0.33 -5.53
CA LEU A 41 4.82 0.89 -6.09
C LEU A 41 3.48 1.13 -5.40
N ALA A 42 3.30 2.31 -4.82
CA ALA A 42 2.09 2.70 -4.09
C ALA A 42 1.48 3.98 -4.66
N ALA A 43 0.16 4.07 -4.51
CA ALA A 43 -0.68 5.21 -4.84
C ALA A 43 -1.82 5.26 -3.82
N ASP A 44 -2.50 6.41 -3.67
CA ASP A 44 -3.74 6.46 -2.90
C ASP A 44 -4.79 5.55 -3.55
N PRO A 45 -5.30 4.51 -2.85
CA PRO A 45 -6.26 3.57 -3.43
C PRO A 45 -7.61 4.21 -3.80
N ARG A 46 -7.90 5.42 -3.28
CA ARG A 46 -9.12 6.19 -3.60
C ARG A 46 -8.96 7.04 -4.85
N ASN A 47 -7.76 7.13 -5.41
CA ASN A 47 -7.47 7.91 -6.61
C ASN A 47 -7.29 6.99 -7.82
N ASN A 48 -8.38 6.75 -8.57
CA ASN A 48 -8.38 5.87 -9.74
C ASN A 48 -7.30 6.23 -10.77
N THR A 49 -7.05 7.54 -11.01
CA THR A 49 -6.02 7.99 -11.94
C THR A 49 -4.61 7.59 -11.46
N ALA A 50 -4.35 7.65 -10.16
CA ALA A 50 -3.06 7.23 -9.59
C ALA A 50 -2.91 5.69 -9.63
N VAL A 51 -3.99 4.94 -9.39
CA VAL A 51 -4.02 3.48 -9.52
C VAL A 51 -3.75 3.04 -10.97
N GLU A 52 -4.36 3.69 -11.96
CA GLU A 52 -4.08 3.45 -13.39
C GLU A 52 -2.60 3.66 -13.73
N ARG A 53 -1.94 4.65 -13.12
CA ARG A 53 -0.51 4.87 -13.33
C ARG A 53 0.32 3.68 -12.85
N ILE A 54 -0.05 3.03 -11.74
CA ILE A 54 0.63 1.80 -11.29
C ILE A 54 0.53 0.71 -12.35
N TYR A 55 -0.65 0.50 -12.93
CA TYR A 55 -0.83 -0.51 -14.00
C TYR A 55 0.01 -0.21 -15.23
N ARG A 56 0.07 1.06 -15.65
CA ARG A 56 0.93 1.50 -16.76
C ARG A 56 2.41 1.29 -16.47
N PHE A 57 2.88 1.65 -15.27
CA PHE A 57 4.28 1.47 -14.89
C PHE A 57 4.70 0.00 -14.76
N LYS A 58 3.77 -0.87 -14.37
CA LYS A 58 4.03 -2.33 -14.28
C LYS A 58 3.89 -3.03 -15.64
N GLU A 59 3.60 -2.30 -16.72
CA GLU A 59 3.43 -2.84 -18.08
C GLU A 59 2.47 -4.05 -18.14
N ARG A 60 1.44 -4.04 -17.29
CA ARG A 60 0.52 -5.18 -17.20
C ARG A 60 -0.49 -5.14 -18.34
N THR A 61 -0.53 -6.20 -19.14
CA THR A 61 -1.53 -6.41 -20.20
C THR A 61 -2.92 -6.75 -19.65
N SER A 62 -3.02 -7.24 -18.41
CA SER A 62 -4.27 -7.49 -17.69
C SER A 62 -4.28 -6.83 -16.31
N VAL A 63 -5.47 -6.39 -15.87
CA VAL A 63 -5.66 -5.71 -14.59
C VAL A 63 -5.73 -6.74 -13.46
N ALA A 64 -4.59 -7.34 -13.13
CA ALA A 64 -4.51 -8.18 -11.92
C ALA A 64 -4.76 -7.32 -10.67
N PRO A 65 -5.48 -7.81 -9.65
CA PRO A 65 -5.73 -7.07 -8.42
C PRO A 65 -4.43 -6.54 -7.81
N LEU A 66 -4.49 -5.32 -7.26
CA LEU A 66 -3.42 -4.74 -6.48
C LEU A 66 -3.75 -4.93 -4.99
N PRO A 67 -2.77 -5.34 -4.15
CA PRO A 67 -2.97 -5.41 -2.72
C PRO A 67 -3.18 -4.01 -2.13
N LEU A 68 -4.07 -3.90 -1.15
CA LEU A 68 -4.16 -2.73 -0.27
C LEU A 68 -3.20 -2.91 0.90
N ILE A 69 -2.51 -1.84 1.27
CA ILE A 69 -1.65 -1.79 2.46
C ILE A 69 -2.40 -1.04 3.54
N ALA A 70 -2.54 -1.64 4.71
CA ALA A 70 -3.20 -1.06 5.87
C ALA A 70 -2.20 -0.90 7.02
N ALA A 71 -2.29 0.22 7.74
CA ALA A 71 -1.49 0.47 8.94
C ALA A 71 -2.06 -0.23 10.18
N ASP A 72 -3.35 -0.52 10.18
CA ASP A 72 -4.07 -1.14 11.28
C ASP A 72 -5.31 -1.91 10.78
N LEU A 73 -5.95 -2.66 11.69
CA LEU A 73 -7.12 -3.46 11.39
C LEU A 73 -8.37 -2.60 11.11
N ASP A 74 -8.41 -1.36 11.60
CA ASP A 74 -9.55 -0.46 11.38
C ASP A 74 -9.61 0.02 9.93
N GLN A 75 -8.46 0.28 9.31
CA GLN A 75 -8.37 0.53 7.87
C GLN A 75 -8.85 -0.67 7.04
N VAL A 76 -8.59 -1.90 7.49
CA VAL A 76 -9.09 -3.11 6.81
C VAL A 76 -10.62 -3.19 6.93
N ARG A 77 -11.18 -2.98 8.13
CA ARG A 77 -12.63 -2.98 8.36
C ARG A 77 -13.38 -1.94 7.51
N ALA A 78 -12.74 -0.82 7.20
CA ALA A 78 -13.33 0.19 6.31
C ALA A 78 -13.42 -0.27 4.84
N CYS A 79 -12.63 -1.27 4.45
CA CYS A 79 -12.51 -1.75 3.06
C CYS A 79 -13.20 -3.09 2.81
N VAL A 80 -13.51 -3.88 3.84
CA VAL A 80 -14.10 -5.23 3.70
C VAL A 80 -15.42 -5.33 4.45
N LYS A 81 -16.43 -5.96 3.83
CA LYS A 81 -17.77 -6.12 4.43
C LYS A 81 -17.75 -7.05 5.65
N ASP A 82 -17.11 -8.22 5.51
CA ASP A 82 -17.11 -9.27 6.53
C ASP A 82 -15.69 -9.67 6.94
N LEU A 83 -15.23 -9.13 8.07
CA LEU A 83 -13.97 -9.54 8.69
C LEU A 83 -14.22 -10.72 9.63
N SER A 84 -13.97 -11.95 9.14
CA SER A 84 -14.25 -13.16 9.91
C SER A 84 -13.39 -13.29 11.18
N PRO A 85 -13.84 -14.03 12.21
CA PRO A 85 -13.03 -14.29 13.40
C PRO A 85 -11.67 -14.94 13.07
N LEU A 86 -11.62 -15.84 12.08
CA LEU A 86 -10.37 -16.44 11.61
C LEU A 86 -9.43 -15.40 10.99
N SER A 87 -9.97 -14.47 10.19
CA SER A 87 -9.19 -13.38 9.62
C SER A 87 -8.58 -12.49 10.69
N CYS A 88 -9.34 -12.14 11.74
CA CYS A 88 -8.81 -11.39 12.88
C CYS A 88 -7.69 -12.16 13.58
N GLN A 89 -7.90 -13.46 13.86
CA GLN A 89 -6.87 -14.29 14.48
C GLN A 89 -5.60 -14.39 13.64
N LEU A 90 -5.72 -14.51 12.31
CA LEU A 90 -4.56 -14.53 11.42
C LEU A 90 -3.85 -13.17 11.40
N ALA A 91 -4.61 -12.07 11.31
CA ALA A 91 -4.06 -10.72 11.39
C ALA A 91 -3.30 -10.49 12.70
N ASP A 92 -3.88 -10.83 13.85
CA ASP A 92 -3.27 -10.63 15.17
C ASP A 92 -1.95 -11.41 15.36
N ASN A 93 -1.80 -12.57 14.69
CA ASN A 93 -0.61 -13.42 14.83
C ASN A 93 0.46 -13.17 13.76
N PHE A 94 0.08 -12.70 12.57
CA PHE A 94 0.98 -12.63 11.42
C PHE A 94 1.16 -11.21 10.86
N TRP A 95 0.41 -10.22 11.34
CA TRP A 95 0.63 -8.81 11.03
C TRP A 95 1.25 -8.06 12.21
N PRO A 96 2.18 -7.12 11.96
CA PRO A 96 2.81 -6.83 10.67
C PRO A 96 3.72 -7.98 10.20
N GLY A 97 3.63 -8.36 8.92
CA GLY A 97 4.37 -9.50 8.38
C GLY A 97 3.87 -9.97 7.00
N PRO A 98 4.45 -11.05 6.45
CA PRO A 98 4.31 -11.45 5.04
C PRO A 98 2.99 -12.20 4.74
N LEU A 99 1.92 -11.91 5.48
CA LEU A 99 0.60 -12.49 5.24
C LEU A 99 -0.23 -11.54 4.37
N THR A 100 -0.85 -12.06 3.32
CA THR A 100 -1.90 -11.35 2.56
C THR A 100 -3.22 -12.10 2.72
N LEU A 101 -4.25 -11.40 3.20
CA LEU A 101 -5.61 -11.93 3.30
C LEU A 101 -6.43 -11.46 2.10
N ILE A 102 -7.16 -12.38 1.47
CA ILE A 102 -7.96 -12.11 0.27
C ILE A 102 -9.43 -12.06 0.66
N TYR A 103 -10.11 -11.02 0.20
CA TYR A 103 -11.54 -10.79 0.40
C TYR A 103 -12.21 -10.54 -0.94
N ASP A 104 -13.51 -10.82 -0.99
CA ASP A 104 -14.36 -10.37 -2.10
C ASP A 104 -14.49 -8.83 -2.05
N ALA A 105 -14.37 -8.19 -3.21
CA ALA A 105 -14.46 -6.72 -3.30
C ALA A 105 -15.90 -6.19 -3.11
N GLY A 106 -16.89 -7.09 -3.11
CA GLY A 106 -18.29 -6.81 -2.79
C GLY A 106 -19.16 -6.42 -3.97
#